data_AF-A0A0C9TB78-F1
#
_entry.id   AF-A0A0C9TB78-F1
#
_cell.length_a   1.000
_cell.length_b   1.000
_cell.length_c   1.000
_cell.angle_alpha   90.00
_cell.angle_beta   90.00
_cell.angle_gamma   90.00
#
_symmetry.space_group_name_H-M   'P 1'
#
loop_
_entity.id
_entity.type
_entity.pdbx_description
1 polymer ?
#
loop_
_entity_poly.entity_id
_entity_poly.type
_entity_poly.pdbx_seq_one_letter_code
_entity_poly.pdbx_strand_id
1 'polypeptide(L)'
;MPRDGFHRTLAACPSLTNLHLRGFIELNSQTPISPIALPTLRELVVHGRVLANGLRLFDLISAPNIETLILEDVKAPALASVHKFIARSYPNAFQSLRALRYVGCEFGPDMDVHLLRATPAVSELVLSVDKNLHLVRLLVNSDKQAAMCGCPPMWPNLRTVTLHTQGYAGHVVGGAGVPVNEPSSTMALLQEFITCRNALGKPISMLQFKGPNAGPFSSEFRWGLAQGKQFVPTQTICCQMSAILADCGYKCDWAAMVEAYSNQLRQFLTQVSVVRHQIAPVLPPNFNIQHLRRRIGVPT
;
A
#
# COMPACT_ATOMS: atom_id res chain seq x y z
N MET A 1 -10.14 -24.68 3.74
CA MET A 1 -11.16 -25.17 2.78
C MET A 1 -10.43 -25.96 1.69
N PRO A 2 -10.89 -27.18 1.37
CA PRO A 2 -10.30 -27.98 0.30
C PRO A 2 -10.37 -27.28 -1.07
N ARG A 3 -9.34 -27.44 -1.90
CA ARG A 3 -9.28 -26.89 -3.27
C ARG A 3 -10.49 -27.27 -4.13
N ASP A 4 -10.98 -28.50 -4.04
CA ASP A 4 -12.14 -28.96 -4.81
C ASP A 4 -13.46 -28.35 -4.30
N GLY A 5 -13.53 -28.05 -2.99
CA GLY A 5 -14.65 -27.32 -2.40
C GLY A 5 -14.67 -25.86 -2.89
N PHE A 6 -13.49 -25.23 -2.94
CA PHE A 6 -13.32 -23.90 -3.52
C PHE A 6 -13.79 -23.87 -4.99
N HIS A 7 -13.34 -24.84 -5.78
CA HIS A 7 -13.65 -24.88 -7.21
C HIS A 7 -15.13 -25.06 -7.48
N ARG A 8 -15.78 -26.03 -6.83
CA ARG A 8 -17.23 -26.24 -6.94
C ARG A 8 -18.04 -25.01 -6.52
N THR A 9 -17.62 -24.34 -5.45
CA THR A 9 -18.31 -23.14 -4.95
C THR A 9 -18.23 -21.99 -5.95
N LEU A 10 -17.04 -21.73 -6.51
CA LEU A 10 -16.88 -20.67 -7.51
C LEU A 10 -17.56 -21.02 -8.85
N ALA A 11 -17.50 -22.27 -9.28
CA ALA A 11 -18.16 -22.72 -10.51
C ALA A 11 -19.70 -22.57 -10.44
N ALA A 12 -20.29 -22.65 -9.24
CA ALA A 12 -21.72 -22.41 -9.02
C ALA A 12 -22.12 -20.92 -9.11
N CYS A 13 -21.15 -19.99 -9.17
CA CYS A 13 -21.38 -18.55 -9.16
C CYS A 13 -20.79 -17.85 -10.41
N PRO A 14 -21.24 -18.18 -11.63
CA PRO A 14 -20.63 -17.66 -12.87
C PRO A 14 -20.87 -16.17 -13.09
N SER A 15 -21.90 -15.59 -12.46
CA SER A 15 -22.28 -14.17 -12.56
C SER A 15 -21.64 -13.29 -11.47
N LEU A 16 -20.62 -13.80 -10.77
CA LEU A 16 -19.97 -13.09 -9.69
C LEU A 16 -19.26 -11.84 -10.22
N THR A 17 -19.53 -10.68 -9.61
CA THR A 17 -18.87 -9.41 -9.95
C THR A 17 -17.74 -9.07 -8.99
N ASN A 18 -17.88 -9.47 -7.73
CA ASN A 18 -16.92 -9.17 -6.66
C ASN A 18 -16.54 -10.46 -5.95
N LEU A 19 -15.24 -10.74 -5.80
CA LEU A 19 -14.74 -11.93 -5.12
C LEU A 19 -13.73 -11.54 -4.04
N HIS A 20 -14.02 -11.93 -2.80
CA HIS A 20 -13.14 -11.67 -1.66
C HIS A 20 -12.55 -12.98 -1.15
N LEU A 21 -11.24 -13.13 -1.27
CA LEU A 21 -10.50 -14.30 -0.86
C LEU A 21 -9.66 -13.96 0.36
N ARG A 22 -10.13 -14.40 1.53
CA ARG A 22 -9.50 -14.10 2.84
C ARG A 22 -9.08 -15.32 3.64
N GLY A 23 -9.64 -16.48 3.31
CA GLY A 23 -9.42 -17.73 4.01
C GLY A 23 -8.23 -18.54 3.51
N PHE A 24 -8.01 -19.68 4.14
CA PHE A 24 -7.01 -20.65 3.75
C PHE A 24 -7.58 -21.66 2.75
N ILE A 25 -6.89 -21.85 1.62
CA ILE A 25 -7.21 -22.88 0.62
C ILE A 25 -6.14 -23.97 0.72
N GLU A 26 -6.59 -25.19 1.03
CA GLU A 26 -5.72 -26.37 1.18
C GLU A 26 -5.33 -26.90 -0.20
N LEU A 27 -4.02 -27.11 -0.41
CA LEU A 27 -3.44 -27.57 -1.68
C LEU A 27 -3.41 -29.10 -1.82
N ASN A 28 -3.95 -29.84 -0.85
CA ASN A 28 -3.76 -31.29 -0.73
C ASN A 28 -4.39 -32.14 -1.86
N SER A 29 -5.00 -31.54 -2.89
CA SER A 29 -5.49 -32.28 -4.06
C SER A 29 -4.49 -32.26 -5.22
N GLN A 30 -4.00 -33.46 -5.58
CA GLN A 30 -3.11 -33.72 -6.73
C GLN A 30 -3.83 -33.62 -8.08
N THR A 31 -5.13 -33.32 -8.09
CA THR A 31 -5.92 -33.23 -9.31
C THR A 31 -5.59 -31.94 -10.07
N PRO A 32 -5.20 -32.03 -11.35
CA PRO A 32 -5.11 -30.85 -12.19
C PRO A 32 -6.53 -30.33 -12.44
N ILE A 33 -6.79 -29.10 -12.01
CA ILE A 33 -8.10 -28.46 -12.13
C ILE A 33 -7.96 -27.32 -13.13
N SER A 34 -8.84 -27.29 -14.13
CA SER A 34 -8.90 -26.19 -15.09
C SER A 34 -9.35 -24.89 -14.41
N PRO A 35 -8.78 -23.73 -14.81
CA PRO A 35 -9.16 -22.45 -14.23
C PRO A 35 -10.64 -22.17 -14.47
N ILE A 36 -11.30 -21.62 -13.44
CA ILE A 36 -12.71 -21.23 -13.50
C ILE A 36 -12.80 -19.90 -14.23
N ALA A 37 -13.54 -19.88 -15.34
CA ALA A 37 -13.82 -18.64 -16.04
C ALA A 37 -14.85 -17.82 -15.25
N LEU A 38 -14.44 -16.63 -14.80
CA LEU A 38 -15.29 -15.64 -14.15
C LEU A 38 -15.33 -14.36 -15.00
N PRO A 39 -16.05 -14.37 -16.15
CA PRO A 39 -16.01 -13.29 -17.12
C PRO A 39 -16.66 -12.00 -16.64
N THR A 40 -17.57 -12.08 -15.66
CA THR A 40 -18.26 -10.92 -15.06
C THR A 40 -17.50 -10.31 -13.90
N LEU A 41 -16.41 -10.92 -13.44
CA LEU A 41 -15.66 -10.46 -12.27
C LEU A 41 -14.97 -9.12 -12.56
N ARG A 42 -15.30 -8.11 -11.77
CA ARG A 42 -14.76 -6.74 -11.86
C ARG A 42 -13.82 -6.44 -10.70
N GLU A 43 -14.13 -6.94 -9.50
CA GLU A 43 -13.33 -6.71 -8.29
C GLU A 43 -12.83 -8.02 -7.69
N LEU A 44 -11.52 -8.11 -7.43
CA LEU A 44 -10.90 -9.22 -6.72
C LEU A 44 -10.11 -8.69 -5.52
N VAL A 45 -10.46 -9.17 -4.34
CA VAL A 45 -9.70 -8.95 -3.09
C VAL A 45 -8.98 -10.22 -2.72
N VAL A 46 -7.66 -10.15 -2.55
CA VAL A 46 -6.81 -11.28 -2.19
C VAL A 46 -6.00 -10.95 -0.95
N HIS A 47 -6.29 -11.66 0.14
CA HIS A 47 -5.51 -11.59 1.37
C HIS A 47 -4.26 -12.48 1.28
N GLY A 48 -3.16 -12.06 1.90
CA GLY A 48 -1.87 -12.78 1.89
C GLY A 48 -1.95 -14.21 2.41
N ARG A 49 -2.86 -14.49 3.34
CA ARG A 49 -3.16 -15.85 3.85
C ARG A 49 -3.56 -16.83 2.74
N VAL A 50 -4.21 -16.37 1.67
CA VAL A 50 -4.56 -17.20 0.50
C VAL A 50 -3.30 -17.59 -0.28
N LEU A 51 -2.32 -16.69 -0.34
CA LEU A 51 -1.10 -16.83 -1.13
C LEU A 51 0.03 -17.53 -0.35
N ALA A 52 -0.09 -17.63 0.98
CA ALA A 52 0.95 -18.12 1.88
C ALA A 52 1.43 -19.56 1.59
N ASN A 53 0.60 -20.40 0.97
CA ASN A 53 0.96 -21.79 0.66
C ASN A 53 1.60 -21.97 -0.72
N GLY A 54 1.93 -20.89 -1.43
CA GLY A 54 2.39 -21.00 -2.83
C GLY A 54 1.25 -21.31 -3.81
N LEU A 55 0.00 -21.14 -3.37
CA LEU A 55 -1.17 -21.20 -4.25
C LEU A 55 -1.06 -20.09 -5.31
N ARG A 56 -0.87 -20.50 -6.55
CA ARG A 56 -0.99 -19.62 -7.72
C ARG A 56 -2.47 -19.39 -7.96
N LEU A 57 -3.06 -18.44 -7.24
CA LEU A 57 -4.49 -18.14 -7.31
C LEU A 57 -5.00 -18.03 -8.75
N PHE A 58 -4.20 -17.38 -9.60
CA PHE A 58 -4.55 -17.16 -10.98
C PHE A 58 -4.39 -18.39 -11.90
N ASP A 59 -3.86 -19.50 -11.39
CA ASP A 59 -3.97 -20.81 -12.05
C ASP A 59 -5.37 -21.43 -11.81
N LEU A 60 -6.12 -20.93 -10.81
CA LEU A 60 -7.45 -21.44 -10.43
C LEU A 60 -8.58 -20.59 -11.00
N ILE A 61 -8.33 -19.32 -11.31
CA ILE A 61 -9.34 -18.36 -11.75
C ILE A 61 -8.86 -17.63 -12.98
N SER A 62 -9.70 -17.60 -14.02
CA SER A 62 -9.54 -16.76 -15.19
C SER A 62 -10.54 -15.60 -15.14
N ALA A 63 -10.04 -14.39 -14.92
CA ALA A 63 -10.84 -13.16 -14.80
C ALA A 63 -10.27 -12.06 -15.74
N PRO A 64 -10.54 -12.15 -17.05
CA PRO A 64 -9.92 -11.24 -18.03
C PRO A 64 -10.39 -9.78 -17.91
N ASN A 65 -11.61 -9.55 -17.41
CA ASN A 65 -12.26 -8.24 -17.35
C ASN A 65 -12.12 -7.55 -15.98
N ILE A 66 -11.16 -7.97 -15.16
CA ILE A 66 -10.95 -7.39 -13.84
C ILE A 66 -10.58 -5.90 -13.95
N GLU A 67 -11.25 -5.08 -13.15
CA GLU A 67 -11.06 -3.62 -13.12
C GLU A 67 -10.38 -3.16 -11.84
N THR A 68 -10.63 -3.86 -10.73
CA THR A 68 -10.08 -3.55 -9.41
C THR A 68 -9.41 -4.78 -8.81
N LEU A 69 -8.12 -4.67 -8.51
CA LEU A 69 -7.36 -5.69 -7.78
C LEU A 69 -6.89 -5.11 -6.44
N ILE A 70 -7.28 -5.78 -5.36
CA ILE A 70 -6.91 -5.41 -4.00
C ILE A 70 -6.07 -6.54 -3.42
N LEU A 71 -4.83 -6.23 -3.07
CA LEU A 71 -3.91 -7.12 -2.39
C LEU A 71 -3.76 -6.63 -0.95
N GLU A 72 -4.04 -7.53 -0.01
CA GLU A 72 -4.07 -7.22 1.41
C GLU A 72 -3.09 -8.11 2.18
N ASP A 73 -2.26 -7.50 3.03
CA ASP A 73 -1.30 -8.18 3.92
C ASP A 73 -0.44 -9.23 3.19
N VAL A 74 -0.11 -8.94 1.93
CA VAL A 74 0.71 -9.83 1.09
C VAL A 74 2.19 -9.57 1.35
N LYS A 75 2.91 -10.62 1.75
CA LYS A 75 4.36 -10.58 1.96
C LYS A 75 5.13 -10.50 0.65
N ALA A 76 6.33 -9.93 0.69
CA ALA A 76 7.15 -9.66 -0.50
C ALA A 76 7.32 -10.84 -1.48
N PRO A 77 7.59 -12.09 -1.05
CA PRO A 77 7.74 -13.21 -2.00
C PRO A 77 6.45 -13.57 -2.76
N ALA A 78 5.31 -13.54 -2.05
CA ALA A 78 4.00 -13.78 -2.63
C ALA A 78 3.61 -12.63 -3.57
N LEU A 79 3.89 -11.40 -3.17
CA LEU A 79 3.63 -10.21 -3.97
C LEU A 79 4.42 -10.22 -5.29
N ALA A 80 5.71 -10.55 -5.24
CA ALA A 80 6.55 -10.70 -6.42
C ALA A 80 6.02 -11.81 -7.37
N SER A 81 5.48 -12.89 -6.81
CA SER A 81 4.87 -13.97 -7.60
C SER A 81 3.59 -13.51 -8.31
N VAL A 82 2.76 -12.71 -7.65
CA VAL A 82 1.58 -12.07 -8.26
C VAL A 82 2.00 -11.11 -9.38
N HIS A 83 3.01 -10.26 -9.16
CA HIS A 83 3.50 -9.35 -10.19
C HIS A 83 4.03 -10.08 -11.42
N LYS A 84 4.83 -11.14 -11.22
CA LYS A 84 5.32 -12.00 -12.31
C LYS A 84 4.17 -12.65 -13.08
N PHE A 85 3.10 -13.07 -12.39
CA PHE A 85 1.92 -13.61 -13.05
C PHE A 85 1.23 -12.58 -13.93
N ILE A 86 0.99 -11.37 -13.40
CA ILE A 86 0.38 -10.27 -14.16
C ILE A 86 1.23 -9.95 -15.39
N ALA A 87 2.56 -9.83 -15.22
CA ALA A 87 3.50 -9.59 -16.30
C ALA A 87 3.44 -10.66 -17.41
N ARG A 88 3.42 -11.94 -17.03
CA ARG A 88 3.33 -13.08 -17.97
C ARG A 88 1.98 -13.19 -18.67
N SER A 89 0.93 -12.64 -18.07
CA SER A 89 -0.42 -12.70 -18.62
C SER A 89 -0.66 -11.62 -19.69
N TYR A 90 0.26 -10.68 -19.87
CA TYR A 90 0.18 -9.66 -20.92
C TYR A 90 0.31 -10.30 -22.31
N PRO A 91 -0.51 -9.91 -23.31
CA PRO A 91 -1.56 -8.87 -23.27
C PRO A 91 -2.96 -9.40 -22.94
N ASN A 92 -3.10 -10.67 -22.54
CA ASN A 92 -4.39 -11.36 -22.50
C ASN A 92 -5.21 -11.11 -21.22
N ALA A 93 -4.57 -10.71 -20.11
CA ALA A 93 -5.24 -10.39 -18.86
C ALA A 93 -4.84 -9.02 -18.30
N PHE A 94 -5.63 -8.49 -17.36
CA PHE A 94 -5.41 -7.24 -16.64
C PHE A 94 -5.35 -5.96 -17.49
N GLN A 95 -5.68 -6.03 -18.79
CA GLN A 95 -5.71 -4.83 -19.65
C GLN A 95 -6.81 -3.84 -19.23
N SER A 96 -7.87 -4.34 -18.59
CA SER A 96 -8.97 -3.52 -18.05
C SER A 96 -8.72 -3.05 -16.61
N LEU A 97 -7.57 -3.38 -16.00
CA LEU A 97 -7.30 -3.05 -14.61
C LEU A 97 -7.10 -1.53 -14.46
N ARG A 98 -8.00 -0.88 -13.72
CA ARG A 98 -8.03 0.57 -13.47
C ARG A 98 -7.56 0.93 -12.07
N ALA A 99 -7.87 0.10 -11.09
CA ALA A 99 -7.53 0.33 -9.70
C ALA A 99 -6.67 -0.81 -9.14
N LEU A 100 -5.53 -0.44 -8.59
CA LEU A 100 -4.61 -1.37 -7.93
C LEU A 100 -4.35 -0.89 -6.50
N ARG A 101 -4.73 -1.72 -5.53
CA ARG A 101 -4.65 -1.35 -4.10
C ARG A 101 -3.79 -2.33 -3.36
N TYR A 102 -2.76 -1.81 -2.71
CA TYR A 102 -1.86 -2.57 -1.84
C TYR A 102 -2.02 -2.06 -0.42
N VAL A 103 -2.70 -2.84 0.41
CA VAL A 103 -2.96 -2.49 1.81
C VAL A 103 -2.19 -3.46 2.70
N GLY A 104 -1.32 -2.94 3.56
CA GLY A 104 -0.48 -3.79 4.43
C GLY A 104 0.50 -4.72 3.68
N CYS A 105 0.67 -4.53 2.38
CA CYS A 105 1.60 -5.32 1.58
C CYS A 105 3.05 -4.90 1.83
N GLU A 106 3.95 -5.87 1.76
CA GLU A 106 5.39 -5.65 1.85
C GLU A 106 6.01 -5.74 0.46
N PHE A 107 6.70 -4.69 0.04
CA PHE A 107 7.45 -4.69 -1.20
C PHE A 107 8.89 -5.14 -0.96
N GLY A 108 9.39 -6.05 -1.80
CA GLY A 108 10.80 -6.43 -1.84
C GLY A 108 11.60 -5.57 -2.83
N PRO A 109 12.93 -5.72 -2.87
CA PRO A 109 13.76 -5.08 -3.90
C PRO A 109 13.52 -5.64 -5.31
N ASP A 110 13.05 -6.89 -5.43
CA ASP A 110 12.84 -7.61 -6.69
C ASP A 110 11.52 -7.23 -7.39
N MET A 111 11.19 -5.93 -7.40
CA MET A 111 9.98 -5.43 -8.05
C MET A 111 10.11 -5.50 -9.56
N ASP A 112 9.14 -6.16 -10.20
CA ASP A 112 9.14 -6.42 -11.63
C ASP A 112 8.58 -5.21 -12.41
N VAL A 113 9.43 -4.55 -13.18
CA VAL A 113 9.03 -3.43 -14.07
C VAL A 113 8.00 -3.88 -15.13
N HIS A 114 7.97 -5.17 -15.49
CA HIS A 114 7.01 -5.70 -16.43
C HIS A 114 5.57 -5.67 -15.89
N LEU A 115 5.37 -5.54 -14.57
CA LEU A 115 4.06 -5.23 -13.99
C LEU A 115 3.49 -3.94 -14.61
N LEU A 116 4.31 -2.88 -14.71
CA LEU A 116 3.85 -1.58 -15.18
C LEU A 116 3.39 -1.66 -16.64
N ARG A 117 4.16 -2.40 -17.46
CA ARG A 117 3.82 -2.66 -18.86
C ARG A 117 2.52 -3.47 -19.00
N ALA A 118 2.28 -4.41 -18.09
CA ALA A 118 1.13 -5.30 -18.16
C ALA A 118 -0.20 -4.63 -17.77
N THR A 119 -0.16 -3.52 -17.04
CA THR A 119 -1.33 -2.82 -16.49
C THR A 119 -1.41 -1.35 -16.90
N PRO A 120 -1.34 -1.02 -18.21
CA PRO A 120 -1.24 0.37 -18.67
C PRO A 120 -2.50 1.21 -18.38
N ALA A 121 -3.65 0.55 -18.14
CA ALA A 121 -4.92 1.20 -17.86
C ALA A 121 -5.06 1.69 -16.41
N VAL A 122 -4.11 1.36 -15.51
CA VAL A 122 -4.18 1.75 -14.10
C VAL A 122 -4.22 3.27 -13.98
N SER A 123 -5.31 3.75 -13.37
CA SER A 123 -5.56 5.17 -13.11
C SER A 123 -5.56 5.51 -11.63
N GLU A 124 -5.81 4.52 -10.77
CA GLU A 124 -5.87 4.65 -9.32
C GLU A 124 -4.91 3.68 -8.64
N LEU A 125 -4.08 4.21 -7.75
CA LEU A 125 -3.13 3.44 -6.97
C LEU A 125 -3.31 3.74 -5.49
N VAL A 126 -3.46 2.69 -4.67
CA VAL A 126 -3.49 2.82 -3.21
C VAL A 126 -2.30 2.07 -2.62
N LEU A 127 -1.52 2.73 -1.76
CA LEU A 127 -0.32 2.19 -1.13
C LEU A 127 -0.27 2.52 0.35
N SER A 128 0.29 1.61 1.14
CA SER A 128 0.70 1.90 2.51
C SER A 128 2.04 2.62 2.52
N VAL A 129 2.16 3.70 3.29
CA VAL A 129 3.44 4.37 3.52
C VAL A 129 4.30 3.44 4.38
N ASP A 130 5.37 2.93 3.80
CA ASP A 130 6.41 2.15 4.46
C ASP A 130 7.78 2.84 4.32
N LYS A 131 8.81 2.30 4.96
CA LYS A 131 10.15 2.92 5.02
C LYS A 131 10.88 2.96 3.66
N ASN A 132 10.50 2.10 2.71
CA ASN A 132 11.32 1.87 1.51
C ASN A 132 10.63 2.31 0.22
N LEU A 133 9.30 2.45 0.22
CA LEU A 133 8.46 2.87 -0.90
C LEU A 133 8.91 2.29 -2.24
N HIS A 134 9.23 0.99 -2.27
CA HIS A 134 9.89 0.35 -3.41
C HIS A 134 9.10 0.52 -4.72
N LEU A 135 7.76 0.43 -4.68
CA LEU A 135 6.95 0.66 -5.87
C LEU A 135 7.01 2.12 -6.36
N VAL A 136 7.00 3.10 -5.46
CA VAL A 136 7.15 4.52 -5.84
C VAL A 136 8.52 4.74 -6.49
N ARG A 137 9.58 4.14 -5.94
CA ARG A 137 10.92 4.19 -6.54
C ARG A 137 10.96 3.55 -7.94
N LEU A 138 10.28 2.42 -8.13
CA LEU A 138 10.13 1.82 -9.46
C LEU A 138 9.44 2.77 -10.44
N LEU A 139 8.35 3.42 -10.02
CA LEU A 139 7.62 4.40 -10.84
C LEU A 139 8.50 5.59 -11.21
N VAL A 140 9.23 6.17 -10.25
CA VAL A 140 10.19 7.25 -10.50
C VAL A 140 11.23 6.84 -11.52
N ASN A 141 11.84 5.66 -11.35
CA ASN A 141 12.87 5.17 -12.26
C ASN A 141 12.31 4.96 -13.68
N SER A 142 11.11 4.37 -13.78
CA SER A 142 10.40 4.21 -15.04
C SER A 142 10.11 5.55 -15.72
N ASP A 143 9.64 6.54 -14.96
CA ASP A 143 9.31 7.87 -15.49
C ASP A 143 10.56 8.63 -15.95
N LYS A 144 11.67 8.55 -15.20
CA LYS A 144 12.96 9.10 -15.62
C LYS A 144 13.43 8.47 -16.93
N GLN A 145 13.34 7.16 -17.05
CA GLN A 145 13.70 6.46 -18.27
C GLN A 145 12.80 6.89 -19.44
N ALA A 146 11.48 7.01 -19.21
CA ALA A 146 10.56 7.50 -20.21
C ALA A 146 10.91 8.91 -20.70
N ALA A 147 11.30 9.80 -19.78
CA ALA A 147 11.72 11.16 -20.10
C ALA A 147 13.00 11.18 -20.94
N MET A 148 14.00 10.36 -20.58
CA MET A 148 15.24 10.25 -21.36
C MET A 148 15.01 9.69 -22.76
N CYS A 149 14.09 8.73 -22.90
CA CYS A 149 13.77 8.10 -24.18
C CYS A 149 12.73 8.88 -25.01
N GLY A 150 12.17 9.97 -24.50
CA GLY A 150 11.11 10.73 -25.18
C GLY A 150 9.82 9.93 -25.39
N CYS A 151 9.50 8.99 -24.50
CA CYS A 151 8.32 8.11 -24.60
C CYS A 151 7.35 8.35 -23.42
N PRO A 152 6.07 7.93 -23.53
CA PRO A 152 5.13 8.08 -22.43
C PRO A 152 5.50 7.17 -21.24
N PRO A 153 5.13 7.54 -20.00
CA PRO A 153 5.34 6.68 -18.84
C PRO A 153 4.56 5.37 -18.97
N MET A 154 5.07 4.28 -18.37
CA MET A 154 4.46 2.95 -18.45
C MET A 154 3.05 2.89 -17.89
N TRP A 155 2.73 3.73 -16.90
CA TRP A 155 1.37 4.00 -16.44
C TRP A 155 0.93 5.40 -16.89
N PRO A 156 0.47 5.54 -18.15
CA PRO A 156 0.09 6.83 -18.72
C PRO A 156 -1.20 7.39 -18.11
N ASN A 157 -2.06 6.51 -17.59
CA ASN A 157 -3.38 6.85 -17.05
C ASN A 157 -3.38 7.07 -15.53
N LEU A 158 -2.26 6.87 -14.84
CA LEU A 158 -2.18 7.09 -13.39
C LEU A 158 -2.46 8.55 -13.06
N ARG A 159 -3.54 8.79 -12.32
CA ARG A 159 -4.05 10.13 -11.97
C ARG A 159 -4.28 10.31 -10.47
N THR A 160 -4.68 9.25 -9.78
CA THR A 160 -4.97 9.29 -8.35
C THR A 160 -4.05 8.35 -7.60
N VAL A 161 -3.37 8.87 -6.59
CA VAL A 161 -2.55 8.07 -5.67
C VAL A 161 -3.04 8.32 -4.25
N THR A 162 -3.38 7.25 -3.54
CA THR A 162 -3.78 7.30 -2.12
C THR A 162 -2.70 6.65 -1.28
N LEU A 163 -2.15 7.41 -0.34
CA LEU A 163 -1.15 6.96 0.61
C LEU A 163 -1.80 6.75 1.98
N HIS A 164 -1.84 5.49 2.41
CA HIS A 164 -2.28 5.03 3.71
C HIS A 164 -1.18 5.27 4.75
N THR A 165 -1.45 6.14 5.73
CA THR A 165 -0.42 6.69 6.64
C THR A 165 -0.30 5.96 7.98
N GLN A 166 -0.94 4.80 8.16
CA GLN A 166 -0.89 4.08 9.44
C GLN A 166 0.53 3.69 9.87
N GLY A 167 1.41 3.36 8.93
CA GLY A 167 2.81 2.99 9.19
C GLY A 167 3.77 4.17 9.33
N TYR A 168 3.30 5.39 9.08
CA TYR A 168 4.15 6.58 9.16
C TYR A 168 4.42 6.94 10.61
N ALA A 169 5.68 6.79 11.01
CA ALA A 169 6.25 7.36 12.22
C ALA A 169 6.90 8.67 11.82
N GLY A 170 6.27 9.81 12.08
CA GLY A 170 6.93 11.10 11.87
C GLY A 170 8.25 11.15 12.62
N HIS A 171 9.19 11.98 12.15
CA HIS A 171 10.34 12.33 12.97
C HIS A 171 9.80 12.87 14.31
N VAL A 172 10.28 12.33 15.44
CA VAL A 172 9.93 12.84 16.76
C VAL A 172 10.44 14.27 16.85
N VAL A 173 9.57 15.24 16.54
CA VAL A 173 9.95 16.64 16.45
C VAL A 173 10.16 17.13 17.88
N GLY A 174 11.42 17.37 18.24
CA GLY A 174 11.75 18.05 19.49
C GLY A 174 11.30 19.50 19.44
N GLY A 175 10.29 19.86 20.24
CA GLY A 175 10.03 21.21 20.74
C GLY A 175 9.62 22.33 19.75
N ALA A 176 9.90 22.22 18.45
CA ALA A 176 9.52 23.20 17.45
C ALA A 176 9.20 22.45 16.15
N GLY A 177 7.94 22.52 15.70
CA GLY A 177 7.31 21.71 14.65
C GLY A 177 7.89 21.79 13.23
N VAL A 178 9.21 21.77 13.05
CA VAL A 178 9.89 21.83 11.75
C VAL A 178 10.99 20.76 11.71
N PRO A 179 11.03 19.87 10.69
CA PRO A 179 12.18 19.00 10.46
C PRO A 179 13.44 19.85 10.24
N VAL A 180 14.56 19.42 10.80
CA VAL A 180 15.87 20.06 10.62
C VAL A 180 16.25 20.00 9.13
N ASN A 181 16.11 21.14 8.44
CA ASN A 181 16.58 21.54 7.10
C ASN A 181 16.36 20.62 5.87
N GLU A 182 15.98 19.34 6.00
CA GLU A 182 15.85 18.41 4.86
C GLU A 182 14.57 17.56 4.95
N PRO A 183 13.87 17.33 3.82
CA PRO A 183 12.72 16.43 3.78
C PRO A 183 13.15 14.99 4.07
N SER A 184 12.29 14.19 4.73
CA SER A 184 12.59 12.77 4.88
C SER A 184 12.77 12.07 3.52
N SER A 185 13.52 10.97 3.49
CA SER A 185 13.74 10.19 2.25
C SER A 185 12.45 9.78 1.54
N THR A 186 11.40 9.51 2.33
CA THR A 186 10.04 9.24 1.85
C THR A 186 9.46 10.45 1.12
N MET A 187 9.58 11.66 1.68
CA MET A 187 9.07 12.88 1.06
C MET A 187 9.86 13.29 -0.18
N ALA A 188 11.19 13.17 -0.13
CA ALA A 188 12.05 13.45 -1.27
C ALA A 188 11.68 12.56 -2.47
N LEU A 189 11.45 11.26 -2.24
CA LEU A 189 11.03 10.33 -3.28
C LEU A 189 9.65 10.67 -3.85
N LEU A 190 8.69 11.06 -2.99
CA LEU A 190 7.35 11.45 -3.45
C LEU A 190 7.39 12.75 -4.25
N GLN A 191 8.20 13.73 -3.85
CA GLN A 191 8.39 14.98 -4.61
C GLN A 191 9.05 14.71 -5.95
N GLU A 192 10.06 13.84 -5.97
CA GLU A 192 10.71 13.40 -7.20
C GLU A 192 9.72 12.72 -8.15
N PHE A 193 8.83 11.87 -7.63
CA PHE A 193 7.75 11.28 -8.40
C PHE A 193 6.84 12.33 -9.04
N ILE A 194 6.38 13.33 -8.26
CA ILE A 194 5.56 14.42 -8.81
C ILE A 194 6.31 15.21 -9.88
N THR A 195 7.60 15.49 -9.65
CA THR A 195 8.48 16.19 -10.61
C THR A 195 8.51 15.46 -11.95
N CYS A 196 8.79 14.15 -11.91
CA CYS A 196 8.91 13.33 -13.12
C CYS A 196 7.58 13.27 -13.88
N ARG A 197 6.46 13.11 -13.18
CA ARG A 197 5.11 13.10 -13.79
C ARG A 197 4.77 14.43 -14.46
N ASN A 198 5.14 15.55 -13.85
CA ASN A 198 4.93 16.87 -14.43
C ASN A 198 5.79 17.08 -15.68
N ALA A 199 7.07 16.69 -15.64
CA ALA A 199 7.99 16.79 -16.78
C ALA A 199 7.53 15.98 -17.99
N LEU A 200 6.87 14.83 -17.76
CA LEU A 200 6.30 13.97 -18.81
C LEU A 200 4.94 14.47 -19.36
N GLY A 201 4.41 15.60 -18.87
CA GLY A 201 3.09 16.09 -19.26
C GLY A 201 1.93 15.18 -18.80
N LYS A 202 2.18 14.31 -17.81
CA LYS A 202 1.20 13.38 -17.23
C LYS A 202 1.06 13.60 -15.71
N PRO A 203 0.67 14.81 -15.27
CA PRO A 203 0.59 15.15 -13.85
C PRO A 203 -0.41 14.26 -13.11
N ILE A 204 -0.10 14.01 -11.83
CA ILE A 204 -1.05 13.41 -10.89
C ILE A 204 -2.12 14.45 -10.58
N SER A 205 -3.40 14.09 -10.76
CA SER A 205 -4.52 15.01 -10.53
C SER A 205 -4.90 15.09 -9.05
N MET A 206 -4.64 14.04 -8.28
CA MET A 206 -4.95 13.99 -6.86
C MET A 206 -3.99 13.08 -6.10
N LEU A 207 -3.37 13.62 -5.06
CA LEU A 207 -2.63 12.84 -4.07
C LEU A 207 -3.39 12.87 -2.74
N GLN A 208 -3.89 11.72 -2.31
CA GLN A 208 -4.66 11.57 -1.08
C GLN A 208 -3.78 11.03 0.03
N PHE A 209 -3.83 11.63 1.21
CA PHE A 209 -3.24 11.08 2.43
C PHE A 209 -4.37 10.62 3.32
N LYS A 210 -4.43 9.32 3.62
CA LYS A 210 -5.54 8.73 4.36
C LYS A 210 -5.03 7.95 5.56
N GLY A 211 -5.63 8.21 6.72
CA GLY A 211 -5.33 7.49 7.95
C GLY A 211 -5.00 8.39 9.14
N PRO A 212 -4.60 7.79 10.28
CA PRO A 212 -4.46 8.50 11.55
C PRO A 212 -3.36 9.57 11.51
N ASN A 213 -2.31 9.34 10.71
CA ASN A 213 -1.19 10.26 10.57
C ASN A 213 -1.25 11.13 9.31
N ALA A 214 -2.41 11.19 8.64
CA ALA A 214 -2.56 11.92 7.38
C ALA A 214 -2.25 13.43 7.51
N GLY A 215 -2.66 14.06 8.62
CA GLY A 215 -2.39 15.47 8.91
C GLY A 215 -0.88 15.77 8.95
N PRO A 216 -0.13 15.20 9.91
CA PRO A 216 1.31 15.39 10.01
C PRO A 216 2.07 15.07 8.72
N PHE A 217 1.73 13.95 8.07
CA PHE A 217 2.32 13.54 6.79
C PHE A 217 2.08 14.57 5.69
N SER A 218 0.83 15.06 5.57
CA SER A 218 0.46 16.08 4.58
C SER A 218 1.18 17.40 4.81
N SER A 219 1.43 17.78 6.07
CA SER A 219 2.13 19.02 6.41
C SER A 219 3.59 18.95 6.01
N GLU A 220 4.30 17.85 6.33
CA GLU A 220 5.69 17.64 5.90
C GLU A 220 5.80 17.62 4.37
N PHE A 221 4.89 16.91 3.69
CA PHE A 221 4.89 16.84 2.24
C PHE A 221 4.69 18.21 1.58
N ARG A 222 3.70 19.00 2.04
CA ARG A 222 3.44 20.35 1.53
C ARG A 222 4.58 21.31 1.79
N TRP A 223 5.24 21.21 2.95
CA TRP A 223 6.42 22.00 3.25
C TRP A 223 7.52 21.75 2.21
N GLY A 224 7.83 20.49 1.90
CA GLY A 224 8.87 20.21 0.92
C GLY A 224 8.47 20.51 -0.53
N LEU A 225 7.18 20.41 -0.90
CA LEU A 225 6.69 20.91 -2.19
C LEU A 225 6.89 22.43 -2.34
N ALA A 226 6.66 23.19 -1.27
CA ALA A 226 6.86 24.64 -1.28
C ALA A 226 8.33 25.00 -1.51
N GLN A 227 9.27 24.25 -0.91
CA GLN A 227 10.71 24.42 -1.16
C GLN A 227 11.07 24.13 -2.63
N GLY A 228 10.47 23.10 -3.22
CA GLY A 228 10.67 22.73 -4.63
C GLY A 228 9.91 23.61 -5.64
N LYS A 229 9.09 24.57 -5.20
CA LYS A 229 8.16 25.35 -6.04
C LYS A 229 7.26 24.46 -6.91
N GLN A 230 6.83 23.34 -6.36
CA GLN A 230 5.99 22.36 -7.06
C GLN A 230 4.56 22.43 -6.56
N PHE A 231 3.64 22.02 -7.42
CA PHE A 231 2.23 21.92 -7.08
C PHE A 231 1.68 20.57 -7.52
N VAL A 232 0.91 19.97 -6.63
CA VAL A 232 0.01 18.84 -6.91
C VAL A 232 -1.21 19.01 -6.00
N PRO A 233 -2.45 18.82 -6.50
CA PRO A 233 -3.62 18.82 -5.64
C PRO A 233 -3.52 17.72 -4.58
N THR A 234 -3.67 18.09 -3.30
CA THR A 234 -3.65 17.13 -2.20
C THR A 234 -4.92 17.15 -1.37
N GLN A 235 -5.35 15.97 -0.94
CA GLN A 235 -6.49 15.80 -0.04
C GLN A 235 -6.05 15.04 1.20
N THR A 236 -6.36 15.58 2.38
CA THR A 236 -6.04 14.97 3.67
C THR A 236 -7.30 14.38 4.27
N ILE A 237 -7.31 13.06 4.49
CA ILE A 237 -8.42 12.30 5.05
C ILE A 237 -7.97 11.73 6.39
N CYS A 238 -8.17 12.52 7.45
CA CYS A 238 -7.95 12.06 8.82
C CYS A 238 -9.08 11.10 9.18
N CYS A 239 -8.76 9.80 9.25
CA CYS A 239 -9.74 8.78 9.54
C CYS A 239 -9.18 7.69 10.45
N GLN A 240 -10.09 7.01 11.15
CA GLN A 240 -9.75 5.83 11.93
C GLN A 240 -9.39 4.64 11.03
N MET A 241 -8.78 3.62 11.63
CA MET A 241 -8.35 2.41 10.93
C MET A 241 -9.50 1.70 10.18
N SER A 242 -10.72 1.76 10.72
CA SER A 242 -11.94 1.22 10.09
C SER A 242 -12.18 1.75 8.67
N ALA A 243 -11.89 3.02 8.41
CA ALA A 243 -12.04 3.62 7.08
C ALA A 243 -10.93 3.18 6.11
N ILE A 244 -9.77 2.77 6.61
CA ILE A 244 -8.68 2.19 5.80
C ILE A 244 -9.03 0.75 5.44
N LEU A 245 -9.53 -0.03 6.42
CA LEU A 245 -10.02 -1.39 6.20
C LEU A 245 -11.21 -1.45 5.24
N ALA A 246 -12.04 -0.41 5.19
CA ALA A 246 -13.10 -0.29 4.20
C ALA A 246 -12.56 -0.28 2.75
N ASP A 247 -11.33 0.18 2.52
CA ASP A 247 -10.69 0.14 1.19
C ASP A 247 -10.33 -1.29 0.76
N CYS A 248 -10.22 -2.23 1.72
CA CYS A 248 -10.10 -3.67 1.51
C CYS A 248 -11.44 -4.41 1.52
N GLY A 249 -12.56 -3.68 1.56
CA GLY A 249 -13.90 -4.25 1.60
C GLY A 249 -14.30 -4.85 2.96
N TYR A 250 -13.68 -4.45 4.07
CA TYR A 250 -14.16 -4.80 5.42
C TYR A 250 -15.19 -3.78 5.86
N LYS A 251 -16.44 -4.00 5.44
CA LYS A 251 -17.59 -3.31 6.02
C LYS A 251 -18.02 -4.11 7.25
N CYS A 252 -17.67 -3.63 8.44
CA CYS A 252 -18.09 -4.20 9.74
C CYS A 252 -17.42 -5.51 10.21
N ASP A 253 -16.13 -5.72 9.90
CA ASP A 253 -15.38 -6.87 10.44
C ASP A 253 -14.62 -6.52 11.72
N TRP A 254 -15.12 -7.00 12.86
CA TRP A 254 -14.52 -6.74 14.16
C TRP A 254 -13.16 -7.40 14.35
N ALA A 255 -12.93 -8.58 13.76
CA ALA A 255 -11.65 -9.28 13.91
C ALA A 255 -10.54 -8.53 13.16
N ALA A 256 -10.82 -8.09 11.92
CA ALA A 256 -9.90 -7.26 11.15
C ALA A 256 -9.60 -5.93 11.84
N MET A 257 -10.63 -5.30 12.45
CA MET A 257 -10.42 -4.09 13.25
C MET A 257 -9.48 -4.34 14.44
N VAL A 258 -9.71 -5.40 15.23
CA VAL A 258 -8.86 -5.73 16.39
C VAL A 258 -7.42 -6.01 15.96
N GLU A 259 -7.21 -6.76 14.88
CA GLU A 259 -5.88 -7.07 14.35
C GLU A 259 -5.15 -5.78 13.93
N ALA A 260 -5.82 -4.89 13.20
CA ALA A 260 -5.26 -3.63 12.73
C ALA A 260 -4.90 -2.68 13.88
N TYR A 261 -5.78 -2.52 14.88
CA TYR A 261 -5.49 -1.72 16.07
C TYR A 261 -4.37 -2.34 16.91
N SER A 262 -4.30 -3.66 17.00
CA SER A 262 -3.22 -4.37 17.71
C SER A 262 -1.86 -4.16 17.02
N ASN A 263 -1.83 -4.19 15.69
CA ASN A 263 -0.64 -3.89 14.90
C ASN A 263 -0.19 -2.44 15.12
N GLN A 264 -1.12 -1.49 15.12
CA GLN A 264 -0.84 -0.08 15.39
C GLN A 264 -0.28 0.12 16.81
N LEU A 265 -0.86 -0.54 17.82
CA LEU A 265 -0.36 -0.51 19.19
C LEU A 265 1.06 -1.07 19.29
N ARG A 266 1.34 -2.20 18.63
CA ARG A 266 2.69 -2.77 18.59
C ARG A 266 3.70 -1.80 17.98
N GLN A 267 3.36 -1.16 16.87
CA GLN A 267 4.22 -0.14 16.24
C GLN A 267 4.47 1.05 17.17
N PHE A 268 3.44 1.56 17.83
CA PHE A 268 3.55 2.63 18.81
C PHE A 268 4.48 2.25 19.97
N LEU A 269 4.30 1.06 20.55
CA LEU A 269 5.15 0.55 21.63
C LEU A 269 6.62 0.40 21.19
N THR A 270 6.86 -0.06 19.96
CA THR A 270 8.21 -0.11 19.40
C THR A 270 8.82 1.28 19.26
N GLN A 271 8.08 2.27 18.76
CA GLN A 271 8.56 3.65 18.68
C GLN A 271 8.89 4.24 20.05
N VAL A 272 8.00 4.05 21.04
CA VAL A 272 8.23 4.49 22.43
C VAL A 272 9.48 3.83 23.00
N SER A 273 9.71 2.55 22.71
CA SER A 273 10.92 1.84 23.14
C SER A 273 12.18 2.45 22.52
N VAL A 274 12.15 2.82 21.24
CA VAL A 274 13.28 3.48 20.56
C VAL A 274 13.56 4.85 21.16
N VAL A 275 12.52 5.66 21.38
CA VAL A 275 12.63 6.97 22.03
C VAL A 275 13.21 6.82 23.43
N ARG A 276 12.75 5.82 24.20
CA ARG A 276 13.30 5.56 25.54
C ARG A 276 14.79 5.21 25.49
N HIS A 277 15.23 4.39 24.53
CA HIS A 277 16.65 4.07 24.34
C HIS A 277 17.47 5.30 23.89
N GLN A 278 16.89 6.18 23.07
CA GLN A 278 17.56 7.41 22.62
C GLN A 278 17.73 8.45 23.73
N ILE A 279 16.78 8.54 24.67
CA ILE A 279 16.84 9.49 25.79
C ILE A 279 17.61 8.89 26.98
N ALA A 280 17.68 7.56 27.13
CA ALA A 280 18.39 6.89 28.22
C ALA A 280 19.83 7.39 28.52
N PRO A 281 20.68 7.75 27.53
CA PRO A 281 22.02 8.29 27.80
C PRO A 281 22.01 9.74 28.33
N VAL A 282 20.90 10.47 28.13
CA VAL A 282 20.72 11.88 28.54
C VAL A 282 19.99 11.99 29.88
N LEU A 283 19.31 10.92 30.29
CA LEU A 283 18.61 10.87 31.56
C LEU A 283 19.61 10.60 32.69
N PRO A 284 19.60 11.42 33.77
CA PRO A 284 20.36 11.11 34.97
C PRO A 284 20.01 9.70 35.49
N PRO A 285 20.95 8.98 36.12
CA PRO A 285 20.71 7.63 36.64
C PRO A 285 19.53 7.53 37.64
N ASN A 286 19.13 8.66 38.24
CA ASN A 286 17.99 8.76 39.17
C ASN A 286 16.73 9.37 38.54
N PHE A 287 16.64 9.45 37.22
CA PHE A 287 15.50 10.07 36.55
C PHE A 287 14.24 9.21 36.69
N ASN A 288 13.24 9.74 37.40
CA ASN A 288 11.91 9.16 37.51
C ASN A 288 10.89 10.03 36.78
N ILE A 289 10.23 9.47 35.77
CA ILE A 289 9.21 10.18 34.98
C ILE A 289 8.02 10.65 35.82
N GLN A 290 7.74 9.99 36.95
CA GLN A 290 6.70 10.42 37.90
C GLN A 290 7.10 11.70 38.64
N HIS A 291 8.39 11.91 38.92
CA HIS A 291 8.86 13.16 39.53
C HIS A 291 8.77 14.33 38.56
N LEU A 292 9.06 14.09 37.28
CA LEU A 292 8.86 15.10 36.23
C LEU A 292 7.37 15.45 36.12
N ARG A 293 6.48 14.46 35.94
CA ARG A 293 5.02 14.66 35.83
C ARG A 293 4.42 15.45 37.00
N ARG A 294 4.87 15.18 38.23
CA ARG A 294 4.50 15.96 39.43
C ARG A 294 5.00 17.41 39.37
N ARG A 295 6.21 17.66 38.84
CA ARG A 295 6.76 19.02 38.69
C ARG A 295 6.09 19.83 37.57
N ILE A 296 5.63 19.19 36.50
CA ILE A 296 4.94 19.86 35.38
C ILE A 296 3.41 19.89 35.52
N GLY A 297 2.87 19.44 36.66
CA GLY A 297 1.45 19.60 37.00
C GLY A 297 0.47 18.83 36.11
N VAL A 298 0.90 17.74 35.46
CA VAL A 298 0.00 16.92 34.64
C VAL A 298 -0.84 16.03 35.57
N PRO A 299 -2.18 16.14 35.57
CA PRO A 299 -3.03 15.30 36.41
C PRO A 299 -2.90 13.83 36.02
N THR A 300 -2.81 12.95 37.03
CA THR A 300 -2.84 11.49 36.87
C THR A 300 -4.21 11.00 36.45
#